data_AF-A0A3D2SN04-F1
#
_entry.id   AF-A0A3D2SN04-F1
#
_cell.length_a   1.000
_cell.length_b   1.000
_cell.length_c   1.000
_cell.angle_alpha   90.00
_cell.angle_beta   90.00
_cell.angle_gamma   90.00
#
_symmetry.space_group_name_H-M   'P 1'
#
loop_
_entity.id
_entity.type
_entity.pdbx_description
1 polymer ?
#
loop_
_entity_poly.entity_id
_entity_poly.type
_entity_poly.pdbx_seq_one_letter_code
_entity_poly.pdbx_strand_id
1 'polypeptide(L)'
;VSLKGVSDRTTADSLIGANIWIAKSQLPKADVDEYYWSDLKGLTVLGLNDDEQEVNLGQIHELFETGANDVMVVRATADSIDAE
;
A
#
# COMPACT_ATOMS: atom_id res chain seq x y z
N VAL A 1 -23.20 -7.06 -1.57
CA VAL A 1 -23.47 -5.75 -0.92
C VAL A 1 -24.77 -5.18 -1.49
N SER A 2 -25.59 -4.48 -0.69
CA SER A 2 -26.78 -3.75 -1.15
C SER A 2 -26.62 -2.29 -0.78
N LEU A 3 -26.56 -1.40 -1.78
CA LEU A 3 -26.38 0.04 -1.57
C LEU A 3 -27.75 0.70 -1.48
N LYS A 4 -27.92 1.58 -0.48
CA LYS A 4 -29.16 2.35 -0.32
C LYS A 4 -29.42 3.16 -1.59
N GLY A 5 -30.59 2.97 -2.19
CA GLY A 5 -30.99 3.65 -3.45
C GLY A 5 -30.69 2.85 -4.72
N VAL A 6 -30.07 1.67 -4.63
CA VAL A 6 -29.86 0.76 -5.77
C VAL A 6 -30.71 -0.49 -5.54
N SER A 7 -31.91 -0.53 -6.13
CA SER A 7 -32.88 -1.62 -5.90
C SER A 7 -33.22 -2.44 -7.14
N ASP A 8 -32.66 -2.11 -8.29
CA ASP A 8 -32.89 -2.82 -9.54
C ASP A 8 -31.58 -3.06 -10.30
N ARG A 9 -31.62 -4.00 -11.24
CA ARG A 9 -30.46 -4.42 -12.04
C ARG A 9 -29.87 -3.28 -12.86
N THR A 10 -30.70 -2.46 -13.48
CA THR A 10 -30.24 -1.37 -14.37
C THR A 10 -29.42 -0.35 -13.59
N THR A 11 -29.88 0.00 -12.39
CA THR A 11 -29.19 0.94 -11.50
C THR A 11 -27.89 0.33 -10.95
N ALA A 12 -27.82 -0.99 -10.76
CA ALA A 12 -26.59 -1.67 -10.37
C ALA A 12 -25.57 -1.78 -11.52
N ASP A 13 -26.04 -2.04 -12.75
CA ASP A 13 -25.19 -2.20 -13.93
C ASP A 13 -24.41 -0.91 -14.26
N SER A 14 -24.97 0.27 -13.93
CA SER A 14 -24.29 1.57 -14.12
C SER A 14 -23.11 1.80 -13.17
N LEU A 15 -22.99 1.01 -12.10
CA LEU A 15 -21.92 1.11 -11.10
C LEU A 15 -20.81 0.08 -11.30
N ILE A 16 -20.92 -0.79 -12.32
CA ILE A 16 -19.90 -1.79 -12.62
C ILE A 16 -18.58 -1.10 -12.96
N GLY A 17 -17.51 -1.50 -12.27
CA GLY A 17 -16.16 -0.93 -12.43
C GLY A 17 -15.92 0.36 -11.65
N ALA A 18 -16.91 0.86 -10.89
CA ALA A 18 -16.70 2.01 -10.03
C ALA A 18 -15.78 1.67 -8.86
N ASN A 19 -14.82 2.55 -8.59
CA ASN A 19 -13.95 2.46 -7.41
C ASN A 19 -14.68 2.96 -6.16
N ILE A 20 -14.50 2.26 -5.05
CA ILE A 20 -15.07 2.63 -3.74
C ILE A 20 -13.97 3.26 -2.90
N TRP A 21 -14.24 4.46 -2.37
CA TRP A 21 -13.28 5.23 -1.58
C TRP A 21 -13.87 5.58 -0.22
N ILE A 22 -13.00 5.76 0.76
CA ILE A 22 -13.31 6.36 2.06
C ILE A 22 -12.28 7.44 2.36
N ALA A 23 -12.62 8.40 3.23
CA ALA A 23 -11.61 9.33 3.71
C ALA A 23 -10.60 8.60 4.61
N LYS A 24 -9.32 8.97 4.54
CA LYS A 24 -8.27 8.38 5.38
C LYS A 24 -8.59 8.45 6.88
N SER A 25 -9.24 9.52 7.33
CA SER A 25 -9.69 9.69 8.72
C SER A 25 -10.83 8.76 9.16
N GLN A 26 -11.47 8.05 8.22
CA GLN A 26 -12.51 7.06 8.49
C GLN A 26 -11.96 5.63 8.57
N LEU A 27 -10.68 5.42 8.24
CA LEU A 27 -10.02 4.15 8.53
C LEU A 27 -10.09 3.91 10.05
N PRO A 28 -10.31 2.66 10.48
CA PRO A 28 -10.07 2.27 11.86
C PRO A 28 -8.67 2.75 12.28
N LYS A 29 -8.46 3.02 13.56
CA LYS A 29 -7.09 3.23 14.01
C LYS A 29 -6.38 1.88 13.93
N ALA A 30 -5.21 1.85 13.30
CA ALA A 30 -4.34 0.69 13.38
C ALA A 30 -3.98 0.44 14.86
N ASP A 31 -3.81 -0.82 15.23
CA ASP A 31 -3.37 -1.19 16.57
C ASP A 31 -1.92 -0.74 16.81
N VAL A 32 -1.43 -0.91 18.04
CA VAL A 32 -0.04 -0.61 18.37
C VAL A 32 0.88 -1.46 17.49
N ASP A 33 1.86 -0.81 16.86
CA ASP A 33 2.82 -1.41 15.92
C ASP A 33 2.22 -1.91 14.58
N GLU A 34 0.99 -1.53 14.26
CA GLU A 34 0.38 -1.79 12.95
C GLU A 34 0.31 -0.53 12.08
N TYR A 35 0.42 -0.72 10.77
CA TYR A 35 0.36 0.34 9.77
C TYR A 35 -0.55 -0.04 8.62
N TYR A 36 -1.33 0.92 8.12
CA TYR A 36 -2.01 0.74 6.85
C TYR A 36 -0.99 0.76 5.72
N TRP A 37 -1.10 -0.19 4.80
CA TRP A 37 -0.21 -0.27 3.64
C TRP A 37 -0.26 0.98 2.76
N SER A 38 -1.40 1.67 2.70
CA SER A 38 -1.53 2.96 2.03
C SER A 38 -0.63 4.04 2.61
N ASP A 39 -0.22 3.90 3.87
CA ASP A 39 0.65 4.85 4.56
C ASP A 39 2.14 4.56 4.32
N LEU A 40 2.47 3.33 3.91
CA LEU A 40 3.84 2.88 3.67
C LEU A 40 4.31 3.17 2.23
N LYS A 41 3.39 3.21 1.27
CA LYS A 41 3.74 3.49 -0.14
C LYS A 41 4.45 4.84 -0.29
N GLY A 42 5.61 4.83 -0.93
CA GLY A 42 6.44 6.01 -1.18
C GLY A 42 7.43 6.37 -0.08
N LEU A 43 7.47 5.63 1.04
CA LEU A 43 8.51 5.82 2.06
C LEU A 43 9.85 5.27 1.57
N THR A 44 10.94 5.91 2.02
CA THR A 44 12.32 5.45 1.77
C THR A 44 12.66 4.26 2.66
N VAL A 45 13.28 3.24 2.08
CA VAL A 45 13.74 2.04 2.80
C VAL A 45 15.23 2.14 3.04
N LEU A 46 15.62 2.18 4.31
CA LEU A 46 17.02 2.14 4.73
C LEU A 46 17.37 0.74 5.24
N GLY A 47 18.35 0.11 4.62
CA GLY A 47 18.97 -1.13 5.08
C GLY A 47 20.27 -0.86 5.83
N LEU A 48 20.87 -1.93 6.35
CA LEU A 48 22.23 -1.91 6.89
C LEU A 48 23.12 -2.81 6.04
N ASN A 49 24.30 -2.32 5.68
CA ASN A 49 25.32 -3.13 5.01
C ASN A 49 26.14 -3.96 6.02
N ASP A 50 27.12 -4.73 5.52
CA ASP A 50 28.00 -5.58 6.32
C ASP A 50 28.84 -4.77 7.36
N ASP A 51 29.06 -3.48 7.11
CA ASP A 51 29.79 -2.55 7.99
C ASP A 51 28.85 -1.78 8.95
N GLU A 52 27.59 -2.20 9.08
CA GLU A 52 26.54 -1.57 9.90
C GLU A 52 26.24 -0.11 9.51
N GLN A 53 26.47 0.27 8.26
CA GLN A 53 26.15 1.59 7.74
C GLN A 53 24.80 1.61 7.04
N GLU A 54 24.05 2.70 7.20
CA GLU A 54 22.78 2.91 6.53
C GLU A 54 22.97 3.00 5.01
N VAL A 55 22.17 2.21 4.29
CA VAL A 55 22.14 2.21 2.82
C VAL A 55 20.72 2.43 2.33
N ASN A 56 20.55 3.33 1.38
CA ASN A 56 19.27 3.58 0.75
C ASN A 56 18.97 2.47 -0.27
N LEU A 57 17.92 1.69 -0.02
CA LEU A 57 17.46 0.61 -0.90
C LEU A 57 16.37 1.08 -1.89
N GLY A 58 15.92 2.33 -1.78
CA GLY A 58 14.89 2.93 -2.62
C GLY A 58 13.59 3.20 -1.90
N GLN A 59 12.48 3.15 -2.63
CA GLN A 59 11.15 3.48 -2.10
C GLN A 59 10.17 2.32 -2.20
N ILE A 60 9.28 2.22 -1.21
CA ILE A 60 8.21 1.24 -1.17
C ILE A 60 7.24 1.50 -2.35
N HIS A 61 7.19 0.58 -3.30
CA HIS A 61 6.27 0.63 -4.43
C HIS A 61 4.96 -0.09 -4.10
N GLU A 62 5.07 -1.27 -3.53
CA GLU A 62 3.94 -2.17 -3.32
C GLU A 62 4.23 -3.09 -2.14
N LEU A 63 3.17 -3.43 -1.41
CA LEU A 63 3.18 -4.59 -0.53
C LEU A 63 2.15 -5.56 -1.10
N PHE A 64 2.38 -6.86 -0.98
CA PHE A 64 1.40 -7.89 -1.32
C PHE A 64 1.57 -9.15 -0.45
N GLU A 65 0.45 -9.82 -0.19
CA GLU A 65 0.41 -11.06 0.57
C GLU A 65 0.74 -12.24 -0.34
N THR A 66 1.69 -13.09 0.08
CA THR A 66 1.97 -14.38 -0.56
C THR A 66 1.14 -15.53 0.02
N GLY A 67 0.21 -15.21 0.92
CA GLY A 67 -0.61 -16.13 1.69
C GLY A 67 -0.02 -16.52 3.04
N ALA A 68 1.29 -16.74 3.12
CA ALA A 68 1.98 -17.06 4.39
C ALA A 68 2.72 -15.85 5.00
N ASN A 69 3.15 -14.91 4.17
CA ASN A 69 3.88 -13.72 4.59
C ASN A 69 3.53 -12.52 3.71
N ASP A 70 3.72 -11.34 4.27
CA ASP A 70 3.70 -10.08 3.54
C ASP A 70 5.05 -9.81 2.89
N VAL A 71 5.03 -9.41 1.62
CA VAL A 71 6.24 -9.05 0.87
C VAL A 71 6.18 -7.57 0.51
N MET A 72 7.24 -6.85 0.88
CA MET A 72 7.45 -5.45 0.53
C MET A 72 8.34 -5.35 -0.71
N VAL A 73 7.79 -4.75 -1.76
CA VAL A 73 8.49 -4.44 -3.01
C VAL A 73 9.06 -3.04 -2.94
N VAL A 74 10.39 -2.97 -2.97
CA VAL A 74 11.14 -1.72 -3.02
C VAL A 74 11.65 -1.53 -4.44
N ARG A 75 11.54 -0.30 -4.97
CA ARG A 75 12.12 0.07 -6.26
C ARG A 75 13.24 1.07 -6.05
N ALA A 76 14.34 0.88 -6.77
CA ALA A 76 15.44 1.81 -6.82
C ALA A 76 14.97 3.22 -7.23
N THR A 77 15.59 4.21 -6.60
CA THR A 77 15.49 5.63 -6.89
C THR A 77 16.88 6.17 -7.21
N ALA A 78 17.01 7.42 -7.66
CA ALA A 78 18.30 8.03 -7.98
C ALA A 78 19.31 8.04 -6.81
N ASP A 79 18.82 8.00 -5.56
CA ASP A 79 19.64 7.99 -4.36
C ASP A 79 19.87 6.58 -3.80
N SER A 80 19.44 5.54 -4.52
CA SER A 80 19.56 4.14 -4.08
C SER A 80 20.95 3.58 -4.38
N ILE A 81 21.36 2.60 -3.60
CA ILE A 81 22.66 1.92 -3.74
C ILE A 81 22.83 1.22 -5.09
N ASP A 82 21.72 0.81 -5.71
CA ASP A 82 21.64 0.09 -6.98
C ASP A 82 21.06 0.96 -8.12
N ALA A 83 21.14 2.29 -7.98
CA ALA A 83 20.76 3.21 -9.04
C ALA A 83 21.66 3.02 -10.28
N GLU A 84 21.11 2.43 -11.34
CA GLU A 84 21.67 2.48 -12.71
C GLU A 84 21.39 3.82 -13.40
#